data_AF-A0A816I0C5-F1
#
_entry.id   AF-A0A816I0C5-F1
#
_cell.length_a   1.000
_cell.length_b   1.000
_cell.length_c   1.000
_cell.angle_alpha   90.00
_cell.angle_beta   90.00
_cell.angle_gamma   90.00
#
_symmetry.space_group_name_H-M   'P 1'
#
loop_
_entity.id
_entity.type
_entity.pdbx_description
1 polymer ?
#
loop_
_entity_poly.entity_id
_entity_poly.type
_entity_poly.pdbx_seq_one_letter_code
_entity_poly.pdbx_strand_id
1 'polypeptide(L)'
;WVKHPYVLPNFLDAFRWSIPFVLEKVTDMLLAVLKYCSDENDSRLSRRTQIIEKIVHYYASLSDEAEQSLVLGNVLPPTSVRSTDSRLVNKGQIDFHTAQKIDHANEH
;
A
#
# COMPACT_ATOMS: atom_id res chain seq x y z
N TRP A 1 1.21 -2.17 -31.84
CA TRP A 1 2.15 -2.03 -30.71
C TRP A 1 3.14 -3.19 -30.73
N VAL A 2 4.44 -2.89 -30.63
CA VAL A 2 5.51 -3.91 -30.50
C VAL A 2 5.74 -4.15 -29.00
N LYS A 3 6.09 -5.38 -28.60
CA LYS A 3 6.31 -5.74 -27.19
C LYS A 3 7.50 -4.95 -26.64
N HIS A 4 7.26 -4.18 -25.58
CA HIS A 4 8.28 -3.43 -24.86
C HIS A 4 8.50 -4.03 -23.45
N PRO A 5 9.70 -3.88 -22.87
CA PRO A 5 9.94 -4.22 -21.47
C PRO A 5 9.03 -3.39 -20.54
N TYR A 6 8.71 -3.96 -19.38
CA TYR A 6 7.97 -3.26 -18.34
C TYR A 6 8.94 -2.46 -17.47
N VAL A 7 8.56 -1.23 -17.12
CA VAL A 7 9.34 -0.34 -16.26
C VAL A 7 8.39 0.28 -15.25
N LEU A 8 8.85 0.42 -14.01
CA LEU A 8 8.06 1.09 -12.97
C LEU A 8 7.92 2.58 -13.28
N PRO A 9 6.81 3.21 -12.84
CA PRO A 9 6.63 4.65 -12.94
C PRO A 9 7.85 5.40 -12.38
N ASN A 10 8.29 6.44 -13.08
CA ASN A 10 9.43 7.28 -12.69
C ASN A 10 10.74 6.51 -12.42
N PHE A 11 10.94 5.35 -13.06
CA PHE A 11 12.09 4.47 -12.85
C PHE A 11 12.33 4.12 -11.37
N LEU A 12 11.23 3.96 -10.63
CA LEU A 12 11.29 3.61 -9.21
C LEU A 12 11.96 2.23 -9.04
N ASP A 13 12.80 2.11 -8.01
CA ASP A 13 13.37 0.83 -7.59
C ASP A 13 12.27 -0.08 -7.01
N ALA A 14 12.29 -1.35 -7.39
CA ALA A 14 11.35 -2.37 -6.92
C ALA A 14 11.34 -2.49 -5.39
N PHE A 15 12.50 -2.31 -4.73
CA PHE A 15 12.56 -2.36 -3.26
C PHE A 15 11.83 -1.18 -2.63
N ARG A 16 12.05 0.04 -3.15
CA ARG A 16 11.36 1.24 -2.66
C ARG A 16 9.86 1.15 -2.90
N TRP A 17 9.45 0.51 -3.99
CA TRP A 17 8.05 0.25 -4.29
C TRP A 17 7.42 -0.76 -3.33
N SER A 18 8.13 -1.84 -2.95
CA SER A 18 7.56 -2.93 -2.15
C SER A 18 7.72 -2.78 -0.64
N ILE A 19 8.74 -2.05 -0.16
CA ILE A 19 9.06 -1.97 1.28
C ILE A 19 7.89 -1.50 2.14
N PRO A 20 7.12 -0.45 1.76
CA PRO A 20 5.97 -0.03 2.55
C PRO A 20 4.97 -1.18 2.80
N PHE A 21 4.63 -1.91 1.73
CA PHE A 21 3.76 -3.08 1.80
C PHE A 21 4.37 -4.23 2.63
N VAL A 22 5.65 -4.54 2.42
CA VAL A 22 6.33 -5.62 3.16
C VAL A 22 6.35 -5.32 4.66
N LEU A 23 6.65 -4.08 5.04
CA LEU A 23 6.70 -3.66 6.44
C LEU A 23 5.33 -3.78 7.09
N GLU A 24 4.26 -3.36 6.42
CA GLU A 24 2.88 -3.52 6.91
C GLU A 24 2.58 -4.99 7.21
N LYS A 25 2.81 -5.89 6.24
CA LYS A 25 2.42 -7.30 6.38
C LYS A 25 3.27 -8.08 7.37
N VAL A 26 4.56 -7.81 7.44
CA VAL A 26 5.44 -8.42 8.44
C VAL A 26 5.04 -7.95 9.84
N THR A 27 4.73 -6.67 10.00
CA THR A 27 4.33 -6.11 11.29
C THR A 27 2.98 -6.65 11.76
N ASP A 28 2.00 -6.78 10.85
CA ASP A 28 0.71 -7.41 11.14
C ASP A 28 0.88 -8.87 11.61
N MET A 29 1.74 -9.64 10.93
CA MET A 29 2.04 -11.01 11.31
C MET A 29 2.68 -11.08 12.70
N LEU A 30 3.70 -10.25 12.95
CA LEU A 30 4.38 -10.21 14.25
C LEU A 30 3.42 -9.83 15.38
N LEU A 31 2.54 -8.85 15.13
CA LEU A 31 1.52 -8.45 16.09
C LEU A 31 0.54 -9.60 16.40
N ALA A 32 0.12 -10.36 15.38
CA ALA A 32 -0.74 -11.53 15.57
C ALA A 32 -0.06 -12.61 16.44
N VAL A 33 1.23 -12.86 16.24
CA VAL A 33 2.01 -13.80 17.07
C VAL A 33 2.11 -13.29 18.51
N LEU A 34 2.40 -12.00 18.71
CA LEU A 34 2.48 -11.41 20.04
C LEU A 34 1.14 -11.46 20.79
N LYS A 35 0.02 -11.29 20.07
CA LYS A 35 -1.34 -11.48 20.61
C LYS A 35 -1.60 -12.93 20.99
N TYR A 36 -1.18 -13.88 20.17
CA TYR A 36 -1.37 -15.31 20.47
C TYR A 36 -0.62 -15.75 21.72
N CYS A 37 0.61 -15.25 21.93
CA CYS A 37 1.38 -15.51 23.15
C CYS A 37 0.87 -14.73 24.38
N SER A 38 -0.09 -13.81 24.21
CA SER A 38 -0.69 -13.06 25.31
C SER A 38 -1.85 -13.84 25.91
N ASP A 39 -1.59 -14.52 27.03
CA ASP A 39 -2.65 -15.14 27.82
C ASP A 39 -3.56 -14.06 28.44
N GLU A 40 -4.86 -14.29 28.55
CA GLU A 40 -5.86 -13.32 29.08
C GLU A 40 -5.50 -12.77 30.49
N ASN A 41 -4.66 -13.51 31.23
CA ASN A 41 -4.20 -13.16 32.57
C ASN A 41 -2.90 -12.35 32.60
N ASP A 42 -2.15 -12.23 31.49
CA ASP A 42 -0.92 -11.44 31.44
C ASP A 42 -1.18 -9.98 31.07
N SER A 43 -1.70 -9.23 32.06
CA SER A 43 -1.96 -7.79 31.97
C SER A 43 -0.74 -6.95 31.54
N ARG A 44 0.48 -7.46 31.68
CA ARG A 44 1.71 -6.77 31.24
C ARG A 44 1.90 -6.90 29.74
N LEU A 45 1.64 -8.08 29.18
CA LEU A 45 1.79 -8.32 27.75
C LEU A 45 0.69 -7.59 26.96
N SER A 46 -0.55 -7.58 27.49
CA SER A 46 -1.66 -6.80 26.93
C SER A 46 -1.34 -5.30 26.77
N ARG A 47 -0.75 -4.67 27.79
CA ARG A 47 -0.33 -3.26 27.72
C ARG A 47 0.79 -3.02 26.68
N ARG A 48 1.73 -3.96 26.53
CA ARG A 48 2.84 -3.86 25.56
C ARG A 48 2.32 -3.98 24.14
N THR A 49 1.40 -4.90 23.89
CA THR A 49 0.74 -5.09 22.60
C THR A 49 -0.02 -3.82 22.18
N GLN A 50 -0.74 -3.17 23.11
CA GLN A 50 -1.43 -1.89 22.84
C GLN A 50 -0.49 -0.75 22.47
N ILE A 51 0.71 -0.70 23.06
CA ILE A 51 1.73 0.30 22.71
C ILE A 51 2.27 0.03 21.30
N ILE A 52 2.53 -1.25 20.98
CA ILE A 52 2.97 -1.66 19.65
C ILE A 52 1.92 -1.29 18.61
N GLU A 53 0.64 -1.58 18.85
CA GLU A 53 -0.45 -1.17 17.96
C GLU A 53 -0.47 0.33 17.68
N LYS A 54 -0.31 1.17 18.71
CA LYS A 54 -0.25 2.63 18.55
C LYS A 54 0.95 3.07 17.71
N ILE A 55 2.11 2.45 17.91
CA ILE A 55 3.32 2.72 17.14
C ILE A 55 3.11 2.33 15.68
N VAL A 56 2.54 1.15 15.42
CA VAL A 56 2.25 0.66 14.06
C VAL A 56 1.25 1.58 13.36
N HIS A 57 0.18 1.99 14.03
CA HIS A 57 -0.79 2.94 13.47
C HIS A 57 -0.17 4.31 13.17
N TYR A 58 0.72 4.81 14.03
CA TYR A 58 1.44 6.06 13.79
C TYR A 58 2.34 5.96 12.56
N TYR A 59 3.14 4.89 12.44
CA TYR A 59 3.98 4.68 11.26
C TYR A 59 3.18 4.42 9.99
N ALA A 60 2.03 3.74 10.08
CA ALA A 60 1.11 3.58 8.95
C ALA A 60 0.60 4.94 8.46
N SER A 61 0.22 5.84 9.38
CA SER A 61 -0.23 7.19 9.00
C SER A 61 0.86 8.05 8.35
N LEU A 62 2.11 7.93 8.80
CA LEU A 62 3.26 8.59 8.18
C LEU A 62 3.62 7.97 6.82
N SER A 63 3.49 6.65 6.70
CA SER A 63 3.69 5.94 5.44
C SER A 63 2.61 6.31 4.43
N ASP A 64 1.35 6.43 4.85
CA ASP A 64 0.24 6.91 4.01
C ASP A 64 0.52 8.32 3.48
N GLU A 65 1.13 9.20 4.28
CA GLU A 65 1.51 10.55 3.85
C GLU A 65 2.66 10.51 2.82
N ALA A 66 3.66 9.64 3.04
CA ALA A 66 4.75 9.41 2.09
C ALA A 66 4.26 8.74 0.78
N GLU A 67 3.30 7.82 0.87
CA GLU A 67 2.65 7.18 -0.27
C GLU A 67 1.74 8.16 -1.02
N GLN A 68 1.03 9.05 -0.32
CA GLN A 68 0.27 10.14 -0.94
C GLN A 68 1.18 11.10 -1.71
N SER A 69 2.39 11.37 -1.20
CA SER A 69 3.41 12.12 -1.92
C SER A 69 3.88 11.39 -3.19
N LEU A 70 4.00 10.06 -3.16
CA LEU A 70 4.30 9.23 -4.33
C LEU A 70 3.11 9.18 -5.32
N VAL A 71 1.88 9.10 -4.83
CA VAL A 71 0.65 9.16 -5.66
C VAL A 71 0.50 10.54 -6.32
N LEU A 72 0.77 11.62 -5.60
CA LEU A 72 0.86 13.00 -6.13
C LEU A 72 1.99 13.17 -7.15
N GLY A 73 3.05 12.37 -7.05
CA GLY A 73 4.14 12.30 -8.04
C GLY A 73 3.86 11.38 -9.23
N ASN A 74 2.61 10.91 -9.41
CA ASN A 74 2.20 9.94 -10.44
C ASN A 74 2.97 8.61 -10.38
N VAL A 75 3.53 8.26 -9.21
CA VAL A 75 4.36 7.05 -9.02
C VAL A 75 3.49 5.81 -8.75
N LEU A 76 2.27 5.98 -8.23
CA LEU A 76 1.34 4.91 -7.88
C LEU A 76 -0.08 5.26 -8.35
N PRO A 77 -0.85 4.30 -8.92
CA PRO A 77 -2.27 4.51 -9.13
C PRO A 77 -2.97 4.62 -7.76
N PRO A 78 -4.00 5.48 -7.60
CA PRO A 78 -4.72 5.69 -6.34
C PRO A 78 -5.37 4.41 -5.78
N THR A 79 -5.44 3.34 -6.58
CA THR A 79 -5.93 2.01 -6.20
C THR A 79 -4.91 1.14 -5.47
N SER A 80 -3.65 1.57 -5.34
CA SER A 80 -2.61 0.77 -4.66
C SER A 80 -2.70 0.86 -3.14
N VAL A 81 -3.42 1.87 -2.62
CA VAL A 81 -3.72 2.02 -1.20
C VAL A 81 -5.01 1.24 -0.93
N ARG A 82 -4.88 0.07 -0.30
CA ARG A 82 -5.98 -0.81 0.15
C ARG A 82 -6.71 -1.58 -0.96
N SER A 83 -6.16 -2.74 -1.34
CA SER A 83 -6.92 -3.78 -2.04
C SER A 83 -7.93 -4.42 -1.07
N THR A 84 -9.18 -3.95 -1.11
CA THR A 84 -10.35 -4.74 -0.66
C THR A 84 -11.33 -5.05 -1.79
N ASP A 85 -11.02 -4.66 -3.04
CA ASP A 85 -11.88 -5.02 -4.16
C ASP A 85 -11.11 -5.66 -5.33
N SER A 86 -10.95 -6.98 -5.22
CA SER A 86 -10.41 -7.87 -6.24
C SER A 86 -11.25 -7.90 -7.53
N ARG A 87 -12.36 -7.14 -7.61
CA ARG A 87 -13.31 -7.18 -8.73
C ARG A 87 -12.94 -6.30 -9.93
N LEU A 88 -12.02 -5.35 -9.80
CA LEU A 88 -11.64 -4.46 -10.92
C LEU A 88 -10.40 -4.91 -11.70
N VAL A 89 -9.61 -5.84 -11.16
CA VAL A 89 -8.47 -6.47 -11.86
C VAL A 89 -8.92 -7.55 -12.86
N ASN A 90 -10.23 -7.67 -13.11
CA ASN A 90 -10.79 -8.55 -14.12
C ASN A 90 -11.59 -7.75 -15.14
N LYS A 91 -10.90 -7.06 -16.07
CA LYS A 91 -11.21 -7.00 -17.51
C LYS A 91 -10.44 -5.87 -18.18
N GLY A 92 -9.53 -6.23 -19.08
CA GLY A 92 -8.83 -5.30 -19.97
C GLY A 92 -9.74 -4.72 -21.04
N GLN A 93 -10.62 -3.78 -20.67
CA GLN A 93 -11.28 -2.91 -21.64
C GLN A 93 -11.75 -1.62 -20.96
N ILE A 94 -10.80 -0.75 -20.65
CA ILE A 94 -11.09 0.68 -20.52
C ILE A 94 -11.26 1.18 -21.96
N ASP A 95 -12.39 1.79 -22.30
CA ASP A 95 -12.60 2.35 -23.63
C ASP A 95 -11.69 3.58 -23.85
N PHE A 96 -11.34 3.83 -25.11
CA PHE A 96 -10.42 4.91 -25.47
C PHE A 96 -10.88 6.27 -24.94
N HIS A 97 -12.17 6.54 -24.99
CA HIS A 97 -12.72 7.83 -24.56
C HIS A 97 -12.68 7.99 -23.03
N THR A 98 -12.87 6.91 -22.27
CA THR A 98 -12.63 6.90 -20.82
C THR A 98 -11.16 7.09 -20.49
N ALA A 99 -10.23 6.42 -21.21
CA ALA A 99 -8.80 6.62 -21.01
C ALA A 99 -8.37 8.06 -21.33
N GLN A 100 -8.86 8.64 -22.43
CA GLN A 100 -8.61 10.02 -22.83
C GLN A 100 -9.13 11.01 -21.78
N LYS A 101 -10.32 10.78 -21.22
CA LYS A 101 -10.86 11.62 -20.14
C LYS A 101 -10.00 11.62 -18.89
N ILE A 102 -9.42 10.47 -18.53
CA ILE A 102 -8.56 10.34 -17.35
C ILE A 102 -7.22 11.05 -17.58
N ASP A 103 -6.70 11.00 -18.81
CA ASP A 103 -5.39 11.58 -19.16
C ASP A 103 -5.44 13.07 -19.56
N HIS A 104 -6.62 13.67 -19.69
CA HIS A 104 -6.80 15.07 -20.11
C HIS A 104 -5.98 16.08 -19.28
N ALA A 105 -5.71 15.80 -17.99
CA ALA A 105 -4.90 16.68 -17.15
C ALA A 105 -3.39 16.67 -17.49
N ASN A 106 -2.93 15.64 -18.21
CA ASN A 106 -1.54 15.43 -18.62
C ASN A 106 -1.26 15.97 -20.05
N GLU A 107 -2.29 16.43 -20.76
CA GLU A 107 -2.20 17.00 -22.12
C GLU A 107 -1.96 18.53 -22.13
N HIS A 108 -2.01 19.18 -20.96
CA HIS A 108 -1.80 20.63 -20.74
C HIS A 108 -0.52 20.91 -19.95
#